data_AF-A0A643ENS2-F1
#
_entry.id   AF-A0A643ENS2-F1
#
_cell.length_a   1.000
_cell.length_b   1.000
_cell.length_c   1.000
_cell.angle_alpha   90.00
_cell.angle_beta   90.00
_cell.angle_gamma   90.00
#
_symmetry.space_group_name_H-M   'P 1'
#
loop_
_entity.id
_entity.type
_entity.pdbx_description
1 polymer ?
#
loop_
_entity_poly.entity_id
_entity_poly.type
_entity_poly.pdbx_seq_one_letter_code
_entity_poly.pdbx_strand_id
1 'polypeptide(L)'
;MDAKNLAVLMQLKKAMEEANPPAIPTPFDSTPEKPQKTGWIVKNCRFCKTTKFRYRAEWVNPPVMCEGCRNERKTRYKPGKGDTLYAETKVFHGGGPGTGRRK
;
A
#
# COMPACT_ATOMS: atom_id res chain seq x y z
N MET A 1 27.58 -24.46 40.66
CA MET A 1 27.18 -23.06 40.79
C MET A 1 27.35 -22.66 42.25
N ASP A 2 28.27 -21.75 42.56
CA ASP A 2 28.54 -21.34 43.94
C ASP A 2 27.33 -20.63 44.57
N ALA A 3 27.03 -20.93 45.83
CA ALA A 3 25.91 -20.34 46.56
C ALA A 3 25.96 -18.79 46.61
N LYS A 4 27.17 -18.23 46.56
CA LYS A 4 27.40 -16.77 46.50
C LYS A 4 26.92 -16.18 45.17
N ASN A 5 27.12 -16.88 44.06
CA ASN A 5 26.68 -16.44 42.75
C ASN A 5 25.16 -16.50 42.64
N LEU A 6 24.52 -17.49 43.29
CA LEU A 6 23.06 -17.57 43.37
C LEU A 6 22.45 -16.41 44.18
N ALA A 7 23.08 -16.04 45.30
CA ALA A 7 22.63 -14.93 46.13
C ALA A 7 22.71 -13.58 45.40
N VAL A 8 23.78 -13.35 44.64
CA VAL A 8 23.95 -12.15 43.80
C VAL A 8 22.88 -12.10 42.72
N LEU A 9 22.60 -13.21 42.03
CA LEU A 9 21.52 -13.27 41.04
C LEU A 9 20.14 -13.00 41.67
N MET A 10 19.91 -13.45 42.90
CA MET A 10 18.67 -13.20 43.63
C MET A 10 18.51 -11.74 44.07
N GLN A 11 19.61 -11.04 44.38
CA GLN A 11 19.57 -9.60 44.63
C GLN A 11 19.34 -8.81 43.34
N LEU A 12 19.99 -9.22 42.24
CA LEU A 12 19.85 -8.59 40.93
C LEU A 12 18.42 -8.67 40.40
N LYS A 13 17.78 -9.85 40.46
CA LYS A 13 16.37 -9.99 40.04
C LYS A 13 15.44 -9.09 40.84
N LYS A 14 15.68 -8.96 42.15
CA LYS A 14 14.84 -8.16 43.04
C LYS A 14 14.97 -6.67 42.73
N ALA A 15 16.20 -6.20 42.49
CA ALA A 15 16.46 -4.83 42.09
C ALA A 15 15.84 -4.50 40.71
N MET A 16 15.86 -5.44 39.76
CA MET A 16 15.22 -5.27 38.45
C MET A 16 13.70 -5.21 38.54
N GLU A 17 13.10 -6.00 39.43
CA GLU A 17 11.65 -6.03 39.64
C GLU A 17 11.16 -4.76 40.36
N GLU A 18 11.93 -4.26 41.33
CA GLU A 18 11.64 -3.03 42.07
C GLU A 18 11.87 -1.77 41.22
N ALA A 19 12.78 -1.81 40.25
CA ALA A 19 13.02 -0.73 39.30
C ALA A 19 12.06 -0.72 38.10
N ASN A 20 11.20 -1.72 37.94
CA ASN A 20 10.24 -1.76 36.84
C ASN A 20 8.92 -1.10 37.27
N PRO A 21 8.64 0.15 36.86
CA PRO A 21 7.39 0.80 37.23
C PRO A 21 6.19 -0.01 36.72
N PRO A 22 5.08 -0.07 37.46
CA PRO A 22 3.88 -0.76 37.00
C PRO A 22 3.44 -0.13 35.67
N ALA A 23 3.16 -0.98 34.67
CA ALA A 23 2.69 -0.53 33.38
C ALA A 23 1.43 0.31 33.59
N ILE A 24 1.55 1.62 33.37
CA ILE A 24 0.41 2.54 33.44
C ILE A 24 -0.57 2.06 32.36
N PRO A 25 -1.81 1.70 32.72
CA PRO A 25 -2.80 1.37 31.71
C PRO A 25 -3.06 2.65 30.92
N THR A 26 -2.42 2.75 29.76
CA THR A 26 -2.79 3.78 28.80
C THR A 26 -4.22 3.45 28.37
N PRO A 27 -5.18 4.38 28.51
CA PRO A 27 -6.48 4.19 27.91
C PRO A 27 -6.24 4.12 26.41
N PHE A 28 -6.24 2.91 25.86
CA PHE A 28 -6.25 2.75 24.43
C PHE A 28 -7.65 3.14 23.98
N ASP A 29 -7.81 4.43 23.69
CA ASP A 29 -9.00 4.93 23.01
C ASP A 29 -9.08 4.20 21.67
N SER A 30 -10.05 3.28 21.57
CA SER A 30 -10.41 2.62 20.33
C SER A 30 -10.62 3.71 19.29
N THR A 31 -9.86 3.64 18.18
CA THR A 31 -9.91 4.64 17.11
C THR A 31 -11.37 4.91 16.72
N PRO A 32 -11.82 6.19 16.68
CA PRO A 32 -13.21 6.48 16.39
C PRO A 32 -13.60 5.91 15.03
N GLU A 33 -14.62 5.06 15.04
CA GLU A 33 -15.20 4.50 13.82
C GLU A 33 -15.67 5.66 12.94
N LYS A 34 -15.10 5.77 11.73
CA LYS A 34 -15.46 6.84 10.80
C LYS A 34 -16.95 6.70 10.47
N PRO A 35 -17.73 7.80 10.52
CA PRO A 35 -19.15 7.73 10.20
C PRO A 35 -19.34 7.17 8.79
N GLN A 36 -20.20 6.16 8.69
CA GLN A 36 -20.63 5.54 7.44
C GLN A 36 -21.26 6.62 6.57
N LYS A 37 -20.54 7.06 5.52
CA LYS A 37 -21.06 8.09 4.61
C LYS A 37 -22.03 7.41 3.66
N THR A 38 -23.32 7.70 3.81
CA THR A 38 -24.37 7.26 2.88
C THR A 38 -24.68 8.38 1.88
N GLY A 39 -24.93 8.03 0.62
CA GLY A 39 -25.38 8.97 -0.41
C GLY A 39 -24.36 9.32 -1.50
N TRP A 40 -24.69 10.34 -2.30
CA TRP A 40 -23.91 10.78 -3.46
C TRP A 40 -22.90 11.86 -3.08
N ILE A 41 -21.62 11.60 -3.33
CA ILE A 41 -20.54 12.57 -3.15
C ILE A 41 -20.19 13.19 -4.49
N VAL A 42 -20.12 14.52 -4.53
CA VAL A 42 -19.61 15.27 -5.69
C VAL A 42 -18.14 15.62 -5.43
N LYS A 43 -17.24 15.21 -6.33
CA LYS A 43 -15.83 15.62 -6.29
C LYS A 43 -15.34 16.07 -7.66
N ASN A 44 -14.27 16.86 -7.65
CA ASN A 44 -13.58 17.28 -8.85
C ASN A 44 -12.59 16.19 -9.28
N CYS A 45 -12.38 16.05 -10.59
CA CYS A 45 -11.33 15.20 -11.14
C CYS A 45 -9.96 15.64 -10.62
N ARG A 46 -9.18 14.68 -10.11
CA ARG A 46 -7.84 14.97 -9.58
C ARG A 46 -6.88 15.54 -10.64
N PHE A 47 -7.09 15.20 -11.92
CA PHE A 47 -6.19 15.59 -13.01
C PHE A 47 -6.56 16.91 -13.64
N CYS A 48 -7.72 16.99 -14.29
CA CYS A 48 -8.12 18.22 -14.96
C CYS A 48 -8.67 19.27 -14.00
N LYS A 49 -9.08 18.92 -12.78
CA LYS A 49 -9.65 19.81 -11.73
C LYS A 49 -10.91 20.59 -12.14
N THR A 50 -11.29 20.57 -13.41
CA THR A 50 -12.42 21.30 -14.01
C THR A 50 -13.70 20.49 -13.96
N THR A 51 -13.66 19.21 -14.32
CA THR A 51 -14.85 18.36 -14.36
C THR A 51 -15.22 17.85 -12.97
N LYS A 52 -16.49 18.07 -12.59
CA LYS A 52 -17.10 17.52 -11.38
C LYS A 52 -17.84 16.23 -11.74
N PHE A 53 -17.68 15.18 -10.94
CA PHE A 53 -18.42 13.94 -11.10
C PHE A 53 -18.95 13.44 -9.75
N ARG A 54 -20.02 12.63 -9.82
CA ARG A 54 -20.72 12.11 -8.64
C ARG A 54 -20.48 10.61 -8.51
N TYR A 55 -20.24 10.15 -7.29
CA TYR A 55 -20.11 8.72 -7.00
C TYR A 55 -20.76 8.38 -5.66
N ARG A 56 -21.09 7.11 -5.44
CA ARG A 56 -21.68 6.65 -4.17
C ARG A 56 -20.60 6.55 -3.09
N ALA A 57 -20.89 7.11 -1.92
CA ALA A 57 -19.99 7.13 -0.77
C ALA A 57 -19.62 5.73 -0.25
N GLU A 58 -20.51 4.75 -0.46
CA GLU A 58 -20.37 3.36 -0.04
C GLU A 58 -19.36 2.55 -0.88
N TRP A 59 -18.87 3.09 -2.00
CA TRP A 59 -17.91 2.38 -2.84
C TRP A 59 -16.56 2.25 -2.13
N VAL A 60 -16.06 1.00 -2.00
CA VAL A 60 -14.74 0.70 -1.41
C VAL A 60 -13.61 1.39 -2.19
N ASN A 61 -13.71 1.42 -3.53
CA ASN A 61 -12.74 2.05 -4.42
C ASN A 61 -13.44 3.02 -5.39
N PRO A 62 -13.74 4.25 -4.95
CA PRO A 62 -14.42 5.23 -5.79
C PRO A 62 -13.47 5.77 -6.89
N PRO A 63 -14.02 6.16 -8.06
CA PRO A 63 -13.22 6.73 -9.13
C PRO A 63 -12.59 8.06 -8.71
N VAL A 64 -11.32 8.26 -9.07
CA VAL A 64 -10.55 9.48 -8.77
C VAL A 64 -10.49 10.44 -9.96
N MET A 65 -10.86 9.94 -11.15
CA MET A 65 -10.80 10.64 -12.43
C MET A 65 -12.17 10.69 -13.10
N CYS A 66 -12.40 11.74 -13.88
CA CYS A 66 -13.53 11.77 -14.82
C CYS A 66 -13.30 10.79 -15.97
N GLU A 67 -14.39 10.46 -16.68
CA GLU A 67 -14.37 9.49 -17.78
C GLU A 67 -13.42 9.89 -18.92
N GLY A 68 -13.36 11.18 -19.26
CA GLY A 68 -12.43 11.70 -20.27
C GLY A 68 -10.96 11.42 -19.93
N CYS A 69 -10.50 11.88 -18.76
CA CYS A 69 -9.13 11.62 -18.31
C CYS A 69 -8.83 10.12 -18.11
N ARG A 70 -9.84 9.33 -17.75
CA ARG A 70 -9.70 7.87 -17.62
C ARG A 70 -9.49 7.22 -19.00
N ASN A 71 -10.19 7.68 -20.03
CA ASN A 71 -10.12 7.12 -21.37
C ASN A 71 -8.82 7.52 -22.09
N GLU A 72 -8.41 8.79 -21.99
CA GLU A 72 -7.12 9.27 -22.51
C GLU A 72 -5.93 8.47 -21.96
N ARG A 73 -6.00 8.05 -20.70
CA ARG A 73 -4.94 7.28 -20.05
C ARG A 73 -5.06 5.77 -20.25
N LYS A 74 -6.28 5.27 -20.51
CA LYS A 74 -6.51 3.85 -20.81
C LYS A 74 -6.10 3.47 -22.22
N THR A 75 -6.08 4.43 -23.14
CA THR A 75 -5.68 4.15 -24.52
C THR A 75 -4.21 3.75 -24.52
N ARG A 76 -3.95 2.47 -24.80
CA ARG A 76 -2.65 2.00 -25.30
C ARG A 76 -2.23 2.94 -26.44
N TYR A 77 -0.98 3.37 -26.42
CA TYR A 77 -0.38 4.23 -27.44
C TYR A 77 -0.85 3.82 -28.84
N LYS A 78 -1.50 4.75 -29.54
CA LYS A 78 -1.91 4.61 -30.95
C LYS A 78 -0.89 5.40 -31.77
N PRO A 79 0.10 4.75 -32.40
CA PRO A 79 1.01 5.47 -33.29
C PRO A 79 0.22 6.14 -34.41
N GLY A 80 0.52 7.42 -34.64
CA GLY A 80 0.01 8.17 -35.79
C GLY A 80 0.68 7.73 -37.08
N LYS A 81 0.13 8.11 -38.23
CA LYS A 81 0.71 7.82 -39.55
C LYS A 81 2.05 8.56 -39.68
N GLY A 82 3.15 7.88 -39.34
CA GLY A 82 4.50 8.45 -39.31
C GLY A 82 5.35 8.08 -38.09
N ASP A 83 4.75 7.48 -37.05
CA ASP A 83 5.51 7.07 -35.87
C ASP A 83 6.24 5.74 -36.13
N THR A 84 7.57 5.79 -36.24
CA THR A 84 8.40 4.59 -36.45
C THR A 84 8.38 3.68 -35.22
N LEU A 85 7.91 2.45 -35.43
CA LEU A 85 7.86 1.35 -34.46
C LEU A 85 9.27 0.92 -34.01
N TYR A 86 9.88 1.62 -33.06
CA TYR A 86 11.04 1.07 -32.32
C TYR A 86 10.65 0.12 -31.18
N ALA A 87 9.37 -0.27 -31.09
CA ALA A 87 8.87 -1.15 -30.04
C ALA A 87 8.35 -2.49 -30.61
N GLU A 88 9.02 -3.08 -31.60
CA GLU A 88 8.76 -4.47 -31.96
C GLU A 88 9.44 -5.40 -30.94
N THR A 89 8.93 -5.44 -29.71
CA THR A 89 9.36 -6.45 -28.74
C THR A 89 8.66 -7.76 -29.07
N LYS A 90 9.33 -8.63 -29.84
CA LYS A 90 8.88 -10.02 -30.04
C LYS A 90 9.11 -10.79 -28.74
N VAL A 91 8.01 -11.08 -28.02
CA VAL A 91 8.03 -11.99 -26.87
C VAL A 91 8.08 -13.42 -27.41
N PHE A 92 9.24 -14.07 -27.28
CA PHE A 92 9.37 -15.50 -27.58
C PHE A 92 8.94 -16.30 -26.34
N HIS A 93 7.89 -17.10 -26.48
CA HIS A 93 7.52 -18.09 -25.48
C HIS A 93 8.32 -19.38 -25.72
N GLY A 94 9.49 -19.49 -25.09
CA GLY A 94 10.30 -20.71 -25.15
C GLY A 94 11.74 -20.52 -24.70
N GLY A 95 12.02 -20.89 -23.45
CA GLY A 95 13.38 -21.11 -22.93
C GLY A 95 14.17 -19.86 -22.54
N GLY A 96 14.75 -19.86 -21.33
CA GLY A 96 15.63 -18.80 -20.87
C GLY A 96 16.86 -18.64 -21.78
N PRO A 97 17.37 -17.40 -21.95
CA PRO A 97 18.53 -17.12 -22.81
C PRO A 97 19.74 -17.91 -22.31
N GLY A 98 20.13 -18.94 -23.06
CA GLY A 98 21.27 -19.82 -22.74
C GLY A 98 20.98 -21.32 -22.70
N THR A 99 19.72 -21.75 -22.81
CA THR A 99 19.36 -23.20 -22.73
C THR A 99 19.27 -23.92 -24.08
N GLY A 100 19.64 -23.26 -25.18
CA GLY A 100 19.73 -23.90 -26.50
C GLY A 100 20.94 -24.83 -26.58
N ARG A 101 20.71 -26.14 -26.57
CA ARG A 101 21.70 -27.20 -26.81
C ARG A 101 22.38 -26.92 -28.17
N ARG A 102 23.66 -26.56 -28.19
CA ARG A 102 24.44 -26.46 -29.43
C ARG A 102 24.54 -27.86 -30.01
N LYS A 103 24.07 -28.04 -31.24
CA LYS A 103 24.25 -29.25 -32.04
C LYS A 103 25.41 -29.02 -33.00
#